data_AF-A0A972MB09-F1
#
_entry.id   AF-A0A972MB09-F1
#
_cell.length_a   1.000
_cell.length_b   1.000
_cell.length_c   1.000
_cell.angle_alpha   90.00
_cell.angle_beta   90.00
_cell.angle_gamma   90.00
#
_symmetry.space_group_name_H-M   'P 1'
#
loop_
_entity.id
_entity.type
_entity.pdbx_description
1 polymer ?
#
loop_
_entity_poly.entity_id
_entity_poly.type
_entity_poly.pdbx_seq_one_letter_code
_entity_poly.pdbx_strand_id
1 'polypeptide(L)'
;MRVLLLLLFIAPLFSKDVTGLQRYEEFIKDTISSTSNQTSKRILKNALEFVKSQKIIRGSCWDYINAIYKKSGVKKRVYIFKSKKRGPYAPKELFRPGDWVYHINHSYHNIEHSGLFIGWIDKRRYKALMLSYAGENRKVPARFRVYNIDSSYTIIRAKGAIVREDYIPLKDYAIKNKISIFEAMKLVKSNRVEYITKEVNGKEKIFIKDSLVKDNS
;
A
#
# COMPACT_ATOMS: atom_id res chain seq x y z
N MET A 1 -28.94 -60.45 -11.07
CA MET A 1 -27.70 -59.67 -10.93
C MET A 1 -27.57 -58.72 -12.11
N ARG A 2 -27.84 -57.43 -11.92
CA ARG A 2 -27.50 -56.35 -12.86
C ARG A 2 -26.72 -55.31 -12.06
N VAL A 3 -25.45 -55.14 -12.42
CA VAL A 3 -24.51 -54.25 -11.74
C VAL A 3 -24.84 -52.81 -12.11
N LEU A 4 -25.09 -52.00 -11.07
CA LEU A 4 -25.32 -50.57 -11.14
C LEU A 4 -23.96 -49.88 -11.38
N LEU A 5 -23.72 -49.34 -12.57
CA LEU A 5 -22.52 -48.53 -12.85
C LEU A 5 -22.80 -47.07 -12.46
N LEU A 6 -22.46 -46.71 -11.22
CA LEU A 6 -22.46 -45.34 -10.74
C LEU A 6 -21.24 -44.62 -11.32
N LEU A 7 -21.40 -43.89 -12.43
CA LEU A 7 -20.38 -42.96 -12.92
C LEU A 7 -20.48 -41.65 -12.13
N LEU A 8 -19.85 -41.63 -10.97
CA LEU A 8 -19.46 -40.40 -10.27
C LEU A 8 -18.41 -39.68 -11.13
N PHE A 9 -18.84 -38.78 -12.01
CA PHE A 9 -17.95 -37.76 -12.57
C PHE A 9 -17.67 -36.71 -11.49
N ILE A 10 -16.74 -37.03 -10.59
CA ILE A 10 -16.03 -36.03 -9.80
C ILE A 10 -15.01 -35.41 -10.75
N ALA A 11 -15.42 -34.37 -11.46
CA ALA A 11 -14.47 -33.55 -12.22
C ALA A 11 -13.50 -32.89 -11.22
N PRO A 12 -12.18 -32.91 -11.48
CA PRO A 12 -11.22 -32.34 -10.56
C PRO A 12 -11.39 -30.81 -10.49
N LEU A 13 -11.48 -30.35 -9.25
CA LEU A 13 -11.50 -28.97 -8.80
C LEU A 13 -10.15 -28.30 -9.10
N PHE A 14 -9.88 -27.91 -10.34
CA PHE A 14 -8.74 -27.04 -10.68
C PHE A 14 -9.16 -26.01 -11.73
N SER A 15 -9.66 -24.88 -11.25
CA SER A 15 -9.84 -23.67 -12.03
C SER A 15 -8.51 -23.26 -12.66
N LYS A 16 -8.45 -23.23 -13.99
CA LYS A 16 -7.41 -22.56 -14.78
C LYS A 16 -7.14 -21.18 -14.18
N ASP A 17 -5.85 -20.84 -14.00
CA ASP A 17 -5.34 -19.59 -13.43
C ASP A 17 -6.21 -18.38 -13.76
N VAL A 18 -7.14 -18.08 -12.86
CA VAL A 18 -7.78 -16.77 -12.78
C VAL A 18 -6.63 -15.82 -12.48
N THR A 19 -6.20 -15.07 -13.48
CA THR A 19 -5.08 -14.13 -13.35
C THR A 19 -5.24 -13.36 -12.04
N GLY A 20 -4.16 -13.12 -11.29
CA GLY A 20 -4.26 -12.42 -10.00
C GLY A 20 -5.02 -11.08 -10.10
N LEU A 21 -5.07 -10.48 -11.29
CA LEU A 21 -5.96 -9.38 -11.62
C LEU A 21 -7.45 -9.73 -11.43
N GLN A 22 -7.99 -10.75 -12.11
CA GLN A 22 -9.40 -11.14 -11.99
C GLN A 22 -9.80 -11.45 -10.54
N ARG A 23 -8.90 -12.05 -9.75
CA ARG A 23 -9.18 -12.39 -8.35
C ARG A 23 -9.26 -11.17 -7.42
N TYR A 24 -8.54 -10.10 -7.72
CA TYR A 24 -8.40 -8.95 -6.80
C TYR A 24 -8.82 -7.61 -7.43
N GLU A 25 -9.48 -7.62 -8.59
CA GLU A 25 -9.80 -6.40 -9.32
C GLU A 25 -10.68 -5.44 -8.50
N GLU A 26 -11.69 -5.96 -7.81
CA GLU A 26 -12.56 -5.17 -6.94
C GLU A 26 -11.78 -4.53 -5.78
N PHE A 27 -10.99 -5.33 -5.05
CA PHE A 27 -10.12 -4.82 -3.98
C PHE A 27 -9.17 -3.72 -4.47
N ILE A 28 -8.61 -3.86 -5.67
CA ILE A 28 -7.73 -2.83 -6.26
C ILE A 28 -8.52 -1.57 -6.60
N LYS A 29 -9.71 -1.70 -7.21
CA LYS A 29 -10.59 -0.57 -7.52
C LYS A 29 -11.02 0.17 -6.26
N ASP A 30 -11.36 -0.54 -5.21
CA ASP A 30 -11.74 0.02 -3.90
C ASP A 30 -10.56 0.72 -3.23
N THR A 31 -9.37 0.11 -3.30
CA THR A 31 -8.15 0.76 -2.82
C THR A 31 -7.90 2.07 -3.58
N ILE A 32 -8.05 2.07 -4.91
CA ILE A 32 -7.87 3.26 -5.74
C ILE A 32 -8.92 4.34 -5.41
N SER A 33 -10.18 3.96 -5.23
CA SER A 33 -11.27 4.90 -4.94
C SER A 33 -11.09 5.55 -3.56
N SER A 34 -10.81 4.75 -2.54
CA SER A 34 -10.64 5.16 -1.14
C SER A 34 -9.33 5.89 -0.84
N THR A 35 -8.28 5.72 -1.67
CA THR A 35 -7.01 6.43 -1.49
C THR A 35 -7.22 7.95 -1.68
N SER A 36 -7.09 8.73 -0.62
CA SER A 36 -7.30 10.19 -0.67
C SER A 36 -6.15 10.94 -1.34
N ASN A 37 -4.91 10.46 -1.19
CA ASN A 37 -3.75 11.10 -1.79
C ASN A 37 -3.72 10.92 -3.32
N GLN A 38 -3.70 12.03 -4.06
CA GLN A 38 -3.73 12.01 -5.52
C GLN A 38 -2.48 11.39 -6.16
N THR A 39 -1.31 11.53 -5.54
CA THR A 39 -0.08 10.90 -6.03
C THR A 39 -0.15 9.38 -5.87
N SER A 40 -0.54 8.87 -4.70
CA SER A 40 -0.76 7.43 -4.51
C SER A 40 -1.85 6.90 -5.44
N LYS A 41 -2.96 7.63 -5.61
CA LYS A 41 -4.05 7.26 -6.52
C LYS A 41 -3.55 7.11 -7.96
N ARG A 42 -2.72 8.05 -8.46
CA ARG A 42 -2.10 7.94 -9.79
C ARG A 42 -1.15 6.74 -9.90
N ILE A 43 -0.34 6.49 -8.88
CA ILE A 43 0.55 5.32 -8.83
C ILE A 43 -0.24 4.02 -8.96
N LEU A 44 -1.30 3.86 -8.17
CA LEU A 44 -2.15 2.67 -8.20
C LEU A 44 -2.91 2.50 -9.53
N LYS A 45 -3.42 3.59 -10.12
CA LYS A 45 -4.06 3.57 -11.45
C LYS A 45 -3.09 3.12 -12.53
N ASN A 46 -1.89 3.69 -12.56
CA ASN A 46 -0.86 3.28 -13.52
C ASN A 46 -0.41 1.84 -13.26
N ALA A 47 -0.28 1.41 -12.02
CA ALA A 47 0.03 0.02 -11.68
C ALA A 47 -1.00 -0.96 -12.28
N LEU A 48 -2.30 -0.65 -12.14
CA LEU A 48 -3.38 -1.42 -12.74
C LEU A 48 -3.30 -1.42 -14.28
N GLU A 49 -3.06 -0.28 -14.91
CA GLU A 49 -2.90 -0.15 -16.37
C GLU A 49 -1.72 -0.98 -16.90
N PHE A 50 -0.57 -0.94 -16.22
CA PHE A 50 0.61 -1.72 -16.58
C PHE A 50 0.34 -3.24 -16.56
N VAL A 51 -0.41 -3.72 -15.56
CA VAL A 51 -0.80 -5.14 -15.49
C VAL A 51 -1.84 -5.49 -16.55
N LYS A 52 -2.87 -4.65 -16.76
CA LYS A 52 -3.92 -4.86 -17.78
C LYS A 52 -3.36 -4.90 -19.19
N SER A 53 -2.41 -4.03 -19.50
CA SER A 53 -1.72 -3.99 -20.79
C SER A 53 -0.65 -5.07 -20.95
N GLN A 54 -0.48 -5.96 -19.96
CA GLN A 54 0.56 -6.98 -19.91
C GLN A 54 1.96 -6.41 -20.20
N LYS A 55 2.22 -5.19 -19.74
CA LYS A 55 3.45 -4.48 -20.05
C LYS A 55 4.66 -5.22 -19.50
N ILE A 56 5.66 -5.42 -20.35
CA ILE A 56 6.96 -6.02 -20.00
C ILE A 56 8.00 -4.90 -19.98
N ILE A 57 8.81 -4.85 -18.91
CA ILE A 57 9.92 -3.91 -18.76
C ILE A 57 11.21 -4.71 -18.72
N ARG A 58 12.16 -4.37 -19.59
CA ARG A 58 13.51 -4.94 -19.54
C ARG A 58 14.19 -4.48 -18.26
N GLY A 59 14.66 -5.43 -17.46
CA GLY A 59 15.25 -5.19 -16.15
C GLY A 59 14.66 -6.11 -15.10
N SER A 60 14.79 -5.69 -13.85
CA SER A 60 14.41 -6.43 -12.65
C SER A 60 13.10 -5.91 -12.05
N CYS A 61 12.70 -6.46 -10.90
CA CYS A 61 11.50 -6.05 -10.17
C CYS A 61 11.44 -4.54 -9.92
N TRP A 62 12.57 -3.92 -9.57
CA TRP A 62 12.62 -2.50 -9.22
C TRP A 62 12.48 -1.57 -10.43
N ASP A 63 12.99 -1.98 -11.60
CA ASP A 63 12.84 -1.23 -12.85
C ASP A 63 11.36 -1.05 -13.23
N TYR A 64 10.56 -2.09 -12.97
CA TYR A 64 9.11 -2.05 -13.21
C TYR A 64 8.41 -1.03 -12.32
N ILE A 65 8.68 -1.05 -11.02
CA ILE A 65 8.09 -0.10 -10.06
C ILE A 65 8.57 1.33 -10.37
N ASN A 66 9.85 1.48 -10.74
CA ASN A 66 10.42 2.74 -11.18
C ASN A 66 9.70 3.31 -12.41
N ALA A 67 9.36 2.48 -13.39
CA ALA A 67 8.59 2.88 -14.56
C ALA A 67 7.18 3.38 -14.20
N ILE A 68 6.48 2.69 -13.27
CA ILE A 68 5.19 3.13 -12.74
C ILE A 68 5.31 4.49 -12.05
N TYR A 69 6.32 4.66 -11.19
CA TYR A 69 6.56 5.93 -10.48
C TYR A 69 6.83 7.08 -11.47
N LYS A 70 7.66 6.84 -12.50
CA LYS A 70 7.95 7.82 -13.55
C LYS A 70 6.69 8.21 -14.32
N LYS A 71 5.91 7.22 -14.78
CA LYS A 71 4.63 7.46 -15.48
C LYS A 71 3.62 8.22 -14.61
N SER A 72 3.69 8.03 -13.29
CA SER A 72 2.82 8.71 -12.31
C SER A 72 3.25 10.14 -11.96
N GLY A 73 4.34 10.63 -12.58
CA GLY A 73 4.86 11.98 -12.34
C GLY A 73 5.60 12.14 -11.01
N VAL A 74 6.07 11.05 -10.40
CA VAL A 74 6.79 11.11 -9.12
C VAL A 74 8.20 11.70 -9.33
N LYS A 75 8.38 12.96 -8.92
CA LYS A 75 9.67 13.67 -9.01
C LYS A 75 10.63 13.37 -7.85
N LYS A 76 10.10 13.19 -6.64
CA LYS A 76 10.89 12.96 -5.41
C LYS A 76 10.32 11.77 -4.64
N ARG A 77 11.20 10.99 -4.02
CA ARG A 77 10.89 9.82 -3.19
C ARG A 77 11.54 10.01 -1.83
N VAL A 78 10.95 9.43 -0.79
CA VAL A 78 11.50 9.40 0.56
C VAL A 78 11.52 7.98 1.08
N TYR A 79 12.48 7.68 1.94
CA TYR A 79 12.45 6.47 2.74
C TYR A 79 11.54 6.71 3.94
N ILE A 80 10.47 5.93 4.05
CA ILE A 80 9.61 5.89 5.25
C ILE A 80 10.22 4.93 6.28
N PHE A 81 10.86 3.87 5.78
CA PHE A 81 11.61 2.92 6.60
C PHE A 81 12.79 2.41 5.79
N LYS A 82 13.94 2.23 6.45
CA LYS A 82 15.13 1.63 5.86
C LYS A 82 15.96 0.95 6.93
N SER A 83 16.28 -0.32 6.72
CA SER A 83 17.19 -1.10 7.55
C SER A 83 18.04 -2.04 6.68
N LYS A 84 18.86 -2.88 7.32
CA LYS A 84 19.59 -3.96 6.64
C LYS A 84 18.61 -5.08 6.28
N LYS A 85 18.94 -5.89 5.26
CA LYS A 85 18.11 -7.05 4.84
C LYS A 85 17.80 -8.05 5.98
N ARG A 86 18.66 -8.11 6.99
CA ARG A 86 18.50 -8.95 8.19
C ARG A 86 17.64 -8.32 9.30
N GLY A 87 17.07 -7.15 9.05
CA GLY A 87 16.26 -6.40 10.00
C GLY A 87 17.01 -5.28 10.76
N PRO A 88 16.32 -4.58 11.67
CA PRO A 88 14.91 -4.78 12.06
C PRO A 88 13.94 -4.54 10.88
N TYR A 89 12.81 -5.24 10.87
CA TYR A 89 11.82 -5.13 9.78
C TYR A 89 10.78 -4.04 10.06
N ALA A 90 10.11 -3.58 9.00
CA ALA A 90 9.20 -2.45 9.04
C ALA A 90 7.93 -2.76 9.86
N PRO A 91 7.51 -1.88 10.77
CA PRO A 91 6.20 -1.96 11.40
C PRO A 91 5.07 -1.91 10.38
N LYS A 92 4.04 -2.76 10.54
CA LYS A 92 2.88 -2.88 9.64
C LYS A 92 2.06 -1.60 9.50
N GLU A 93 2.19 -0.67 10.44
CA GLU A 93 1.54 0.64 10.46
C GLU A 93 2.12 1.62 9.44
N LEU A 94 3.37 1.42 9.02
CA LEU A 94 4.04 2.33 8.11
C LEU A 94 3.59 2.18 6.66
N PHE A 95 2.99 1.05 6.29
CA PHE A 95 2.62 0.72 4.91
C PHE A 95 1.37 1.48 4.47
N ARG A 96 1.45 2.12 3.30
CA ARG A 96 0.33 2.81 2.65
C ARG A 96 0.21 2.39 1.18
N PRO A 97 -1.03 2.40 0.63
CA PRO A 97 -1.24 2.15 -0.79
C PRO A 97 -0.35 3.01 -1.68
N GLY A 98 0.33 2.36 -2.63
CA GLY A 98 1.26 3.00 -3.55
C GLY A 98 2.70 3.09 -3.03
N ASP A 99 3.02 2.51 -1.88
CA ASP A 99 4.40 2.37 -1.42
C ASP A 99 5.17 1.35 -2.26
N TRP A 100 6.45 1.64 -2.46
CA TRP A 100 7.40 0.69 -3.01
C TRP A 100 8.13 0.02 -1.85
N VAL A 101 7.97 -1.28 -1.75
CA VAL A 101 8.47 -2.11 -0.65
C VAL A 101 9.55 -3.05 -1.15
N TYR A 102 10.63 -3.16 -0.39
CA TYR A 102 11.56 -4.27 -0.49
C TYR A 102 11.37 -5.22 0.69
N HIS A 103 11.30 -6.52 0.39
CA HIS A 103 11.13 -7.59 1.38
C HIS A 103 11.94 -8.82 0.99
N ILE A 104 12.16 -9.71 1.96
CA ILE A 104 12.72 -11.05 1.72
C ILE A 104 11.56 -11.99 1.38
N ASN A 105 11.60 -12.58 0.19
CA ASN A 105 10.60 -13.54 -0.23
C ASN A 105 10.93 -14.94 0.31
N HIS A 106 10.43 -15.25 1.50
CA HIS A 106 10.63 -16.56 2.13
C HIS A 106 10.02 -17.72 1.36
N SER A 107 9.00 -17.45 0.53
CA SER A 107 8.40 -18.47 -0.35
C SER A 107 9.20 -18.72 -1.63
N TYR A 108 10.30 -18.00 -1.84
CA TYR A 108 11.16 -18.14 -3.01
C TYR A 108 12.63 -17.92 -2.63
N HIS A 109 13.27 -18.98 -2.14
CA HIS A 109 14.71 -19.04 -1.87
C HIS A 109 15.28 -17.92 -0.97
N ASN A 110 14.45 -17.26 -0.15
CA ASN A 110 14.85 -16.13 0.70
C ASN A 110 15.54 -15.00 -0.07
N ILE A 111 15.16 -14.79 -1.34
CA ILE A 111 15.76 -13.73 -2.14
C ILE A 111 15.07 -12.39 -1.89
N GLU A 112 15.83 -11.32 -2.09
CA GLU A 112 15.28 -9.98 -2.14
C GLU A 112 14.25 -9.86 -3.25
N HIS A 113 13.13 -9.20 -2.94
CA HIS A 113 12.15 -8.82 -3.93
C HIS A 113 11.60 -7.43 -3.65
N SER A 114 11.31 -6.69 -4.72
CA SER A 114 10.62 -5.41 -4.61
C SER A 114 9.26 -5.44 -5.30
N GLY A 115 8.31 -4.72 -4.74
CA GLY A 115 6.95 -4.64 -5.26
C GLY A 115 6.24 -3.38 -4.83
N LEU A 116 5.06 -3.15 -5.41
CA LEU A 116 4.18 -2.05 -5.02
C LEU A 116 3.12 -2.58 -4.04
N PHE A 117 3.04 -1.96 -2.87
CA PHE A 117 1.99 -2.25 -1.89
C PHE A 117 0.65 -1.71 -2.36
N ILE A 118 -0.33 -2.59 -2.51
CA ILE A 118 -1.70 -2.20 -2.84
C ILE A 118 -2.49 -2.02 -1.55
N GLY A 119 -2.53 -3.04 -0.71
CA GLY A 119 -3.28 -3.02 0.53
C GLY A 119 -3.10 -4.30 1.33
N TRP A 120 -3.56 -4.26 2.59
CA TRP A 120 -3.56 -5.45 3.44
C TRP A 120 -4.73 -6.36 3.08
N ILE A 121 -4.43 -7.65 2.86
CA ILE A 121 -5.44 -8.71 2.84
C ILE A 121 -5.65 -9.23 4.27
N ASP A 122 -4.55 -9.34 5.02
CA ASP A 122 -4.58 -9.63 6.46
C ASP A 122 -3.39 -8.95 7.12
N LYS A 123 -3.66 -7.80 7.74
CA LYS A 123 -2.64 -6.99 8.42
C LYS A 123 -2.04 -7.69 9.65
N ARG A 124 -2.79 -8.57 10.33
CA ARG A 124 -2.29 -9.28 11.52
C ARG A 124 -1.22 -10.29 11.15
N ARG A 125 -1.37 -10.95 10.00
CA ARG A 125 -0.44 -11.96 9.48
C ARG A 125 0.52 -11.43 8.40
N TYR A 126 0.68 -10.11 8.28
CA TYR A 126 1.52 -9.47 7.28
C TYR A 126 1.23 -9.91 5.83
N LYS A 127 0.00 -10.33 5.52
CA LYS A 127 -0.40 -10.69 4.16
C LYS A 127 -0.90 -9.46 3.42
N ALA A 128 -0.13 -9.00 2.44
CA ALA A 128 -0.45 -7.85 1.61
C ALA A 128 -0.67 -8.26 0.16
N LEU A 129 -1.61 -7.61 -0.51
CA LEU A 129 -1.67 -7.62 -1.96
C LEU A 129 -0.58 -6.70 -2.51
N MET A 130 0.31 -7.28 -3.31
CA MET A 130 1.42 -6.59 -3.94
C MET A 130 1.29 -6.66 -5.46
N LEU A 131 1.64 -5.59 -6.17
CA LEU A 131 2.09 -5.73 -7.56
C LEU A 131 3.50 -6.29 -7.53
N SER A 132 3.70 -7.39 -8.25
CA SER A 132 4.95 -8.13 -8.29
C SER A 132 5.36 -8.39 -9.75
N TYR A 133 6.62 -8.09 -10.07
CA TYR A 133 7.22 -8.34 -11.37
C TYR A 133 8.51 -9.15 -11.20
N ALA A 134 8.59 -10.32 -11.82
CA ALA A 134 9.75 -11.19 -11.67
C ALA A 134 11.01 -10.61 -12.36
N GLY A 135 10.85 -9.91 -13.49
CA GLY A 135 11.97 -9.35 -14.26
C GLY A 135 12.98 -10.40 -14.75
N GLU A 136 14.23 -9.97 -14.93
CA GLU A 136 15.40 -10.78 -15.32
C GLU A 136 15.20 -11.51 -16.66
N ASN A 137 14.88 -10.76 -17.73
CA ASN A 137 14.62 -11.27 -19.09
C ASN A 137 13.43 -12.23 -19.22
N ARG A 138 12.66 -12.48 -18.16
CA ARG A 138 11.44 -13.29 -18.24
C ARG A 138 10.40 -12.55 -19.07
N LYS A 139 9.76 -13.25 -20.02
CA LYS A 139 8.65 -12.75 -20.85
C LYS A 139 7.30 -12.79 -20.12
N VAL A 140 7.32 -12.67 -18.79
CA VAL A 140 6.13 -12.80 -17.94
C VAL A 140 5.73 -11.41 -17.45
N PRO A 141 4.49 -10.94 -17.69
CA PRO A 141 4.05 -9.64 -17.23
C PRO A 141 3.95 -9.58 -15.70
N ALA A 142 3.88 -8.37 -15.16
CA ALA A 142 3.60 -8.19 -13.74
C ALA A 142 2.21 -8.71 -13.38
N ARG A 143 2.05 -9.08 -12.12
CA ARG A 143 0.78 -9.59 -11.58
C ARG A 143 0.54 -9.09 -10.17
N PHE A 144 -0.73 -9.00 -9.80
CA PHE A 144 -1.13 -8.82 -8.41
C PHE A 144 -1.09 -10.18 -7.70
N ARG A 145 -0.41 -10.25 -6.56
CA ARG A 145 -0.31 -11.49 -5.76
C ARG A 145 -0.18 -11.15 -4.29
N VAL A 146 -0.71 -12.02 -3.45
CA VAL A 146 -0.57 -11.91 -2.00
C VAL A 146 0.78 -12.43 -1.57
N TYR A 147 1.49 -11.64 -0.77
CA TYR A 147 2.77 -11.98 -0.16
C TYR A 147 2.68 -11.84 1.36
N ASN A 148 3.40 -12.70 2.09
CA ASN A 148 3.81 -12.34 3.43
C ASN A 148 4.99 -11.36 3.31
N ILE A 149 4.84 -10.18 3.90
CA ILE A 149 5.82 -9.09 3.85
C ILE A 149 6.35 -8.70 5.25
N ASP A 150 6.34 -9.64 6.19
CA ASP A 150 6.90 -9.49 7.54
C ASP A 150 8.39 -9.12 7.53
N SER A 151 9.16 -9.68 6.59
CA SER A 151 10.58 -9.36 6.37
C SER A 151 10.80 -8.19 5.41
N SER A 152 9.96 -7.16 5.50
CA SER A 152 10.15 -5.90 4.76
C SER A 152 11.20 -5.03 5.44
N TYR A 153 12.26 -4.65 4.74
CA TYR A 153 13.37 -3.85 5.31
C TYR A 153 13.49 -2.47 4.67
N THR A 154 12.72 -2.17 3.61
CA THR A 154 12.67 -0.82 3.03
C THR A 154 11.28 -0.48 2.54
N ILE A 155 10.80 0.72 2.88
CA ILE A 155 9.57 1.33 2.37
C ILE A 155 9.92 2.69 1.76
N ILE A 156 9.61 2.87 0.48
CA ILE A 156 9.83 4.10 -0.27
C ILE A 156 8.47 4.67 -0.68
N ARG A 157 8.23 5.94 -0.33
CA ARG A 157 7.00 6.66 -0.68
C ARG A 157 7.30 7.84 -1.59
N ALA A 158 6.40 8.12 -2.53
CA ALA A 158 6.49 9.36 -3.31
C ALA A 158 6.33 10.58 -2.38
N LYS A 159 7.15 11.63 -2.52
CA LYS A 159 7.06 12.81 -1.63
C LYS A 159 5.69 13.48 -1.70
N GLY A 160 5.09 13.57 -2.89
CA GLY A 160 3.71 14.05 -3.06
C GLY A 160 2.64 13.07 -2.58
N ALA A 161 3.03 11.82 -2.25
CA ALA A 161 2.20 10.82 -1.60
C ALA A 161 2.29 10.84 -0.07
N ILE A 162 3.26 11.57 0.47
CA ILE A 162 3.22 12.00 1.86
C ILE A 162 2.07 13.00 1.93
N VAL A 163 0.87 12.50 2.21
CA VAL A 163 -0.04 13.27 3.06
C VAL A 163 0.84 13.65 4.25
N ARG A 164 0.83 14.90 4.70
CA ARG A 164 1.24 15.17 6.08
C ARG A 164 0.24 14.39 6.94
N GLU A 165 0.46 13.09 7.06
CA GLU A 165 -0.46 12.05 7.54
C GLU A 165 -0.52 12.09 9.06
N ASP A 166 0.47 12.74 9.65
CA ASP A 166 0.40 13.28 10.96
C ASP A 166 -0.75 14.30 11.01
N TYR A 167 -1.02 15.15 10.03
CA TYR A 167 -1.98 16.23 10.21
C TYR A 167 -3.42 15.86 9.83
N ILE A 168 -4.25 15.54 10.84
CA ILE A 168 -5.69 15.25 10.70
C ILE A 168 -6.53 16.52 10.91
N PRO A 169 -7.70 16.68 10.26
CA PRO A 169 -8.59 17.81 10.50
C PRO A 169 -8.91 17.97 11.99
N LEU A 170 -9.04 19.22 12.46
CA LEU A 170 -9.40 19.53 13.86
C LEU A 170 -10.61 18.71 14.36
N LYS A 171 -11.65 18.55 13.53
CA LYS A 171 -12.84 17.77 13.86
C LYS A 171 -12.52 16.29 14.06
N ASP A 172 -11.67 15.73 13.20
CA ASP A 172 -11.29 14.32 13.27
C ASP A 172 -10.35 14.06 14.46
N TYR A 173 -9.50 15.03 14.80
CA TYR A 173 -8.71 15.01 16.03
C TYR A 173 -9.60 14.98 17.28
N ALA A 174 -10.64 15.83 17.31
CA ALA A 174 -11.59 15.88 18.41
C ALA A 174 -12.34 14.55 18.57
N ILE A 175 -12.86 13.99 17.46
CA ILE A 175 -13.54 12.68 17.44
C ILE A 175 -12.61 11.57 17.92
N LYS A 176 -11.38 11.50 17.38
CA LYS A 176 -10.40 10.47 17.71
C LYS A 176 -10.04 10.47 19.20
N ASN A 177 -9.84 11.65 19.78
CA ASN A 177 -9.44 11.81 21.18
C ASN A 177 -10.62 11.92 22.15
N LYS A 178 -11.86 11.78 21.66
CA LYS A 178 -13.10 11.90 22.46
C LYS A 178 -13.19 13.21 23.24
N ILE A 179 -12.70 14.30 22.65
CA ILE A 179 -12.80 15.66 23.19
C ILE A 179 -13.73 16.50 22.33
N SER A 180 -14.26 17.57 22.89
CA SER A 180 -15.01 18.57 22.14
C SER A 180 -14.11 19.32 21.14
N ILE A 181 -14.73 19.89 20.10
CA ILE A 181 -13.99 20.73 19.15
C ILE A 181 -13.42 22.00 19.81
N PHE A 182 -14.06 22.49 20.88
CA PHE A 182 -13.57 23.63 21.67
C PHE A 182 -12.31 23.28 22.46
N GLU A 183 -12.24 22.07 23.04
CA GLU A 183 -11.04 21.58 23.72
C GLU A 183 -9.89 21.37 22.73
N ALA A 184 -10.17 20.78 21.56
CA ALA A 184 -9.18 20.67 20.49
C ALA A 184 -8.65 22.05 20.05
N MET A 185 -9.51 23.07 19.95
CA MET A 185 -9.10 24.45 19.69
C MET A 185 -8.27 25.06 20.83
N LYS A 186 -8.57 24.73 22.09
CA LYS A 186 -7.78 25.19 23.24
C LYS A 186 -6.35 24.61 23.19
N LEU A 187 -6.20 23.35 22.77
CA LEU A 187 -4.88 22.73 22.58
C LEU A 187 -4.06 23.44 21.49
N VAL A 188 -4.70 23.82 20.39
CA VAL A 188 -4.08 24.62 19.32
C VAL A 188 -3.65 26.00 19.84
N LYS A 189 -4.55 26.74 20.48
CA LYS A 189 -4.28 28.09 21.01
C LYS A 189 -3.20 28.11 22.11
N SER A 190 -3.09 27.03 22.88
CA SER A 190 -2.07 26.87 23.91
C SER A 190 -0.77 26.23 23.40
N ASN A 191 -0.65 26.03 22.08
CA ASN A 191 0.51 25.43 21.41
C ASN A 191 0.93 24.06 21.99
N ARG A 192 -0.05 23.31 22.52
CA ARG A 192 0.15 21.96 23.09
C ARG A 192 0.16 20.86 22.04
N VAL A 193 -0.22 21.19 20.81
CA VAL A 193 -0.22 20.30 19.65
C VAL A 193 0.37 21.03 18.45
N GLU A 194 1.13 20.32 17.63
CA GLU A 194 1.64 20.86 16.37
C GLU A 194 0.48 20.92 15.37
N TYR A 195 0.30 22.04 14.67
CA TYR A 195 -0.82 22.22 13.74
C TYR A 195 -0.38 22.99 12.50
N ILE A 196 -1.18 22.88 11.43
CA ILE A 196 -1.04 23.65 10.20
C ILE A 196 -2.40 24.16 9.78
N THR A 197 -2.43 25.29 9.08
CA THR A 197 -3.63 25.76 8.38
C THR A 197 -3.53 25.47 6.88
N LYS A 198 -4.67 25.17 6.26
CA LYS A 198 -4.81 24.97 4.82
C LYS A 198 -6.14 25.54 4.35
N GLU A 199 -6.14 26.14 3.18
CA GLU A 199 -7.38 26.53 2.51
C GLU A 199 -8.09 25.30 1.92
N VAL A 200 -9.38 25.14 2.22
CA VAL A 200 -10.25 24.08 1.72
C VAL A 200 -11.60 24.70 1.35
N ASN A 201 -11.93 24.70 0.07
CA ASN A 201 -13.15 25.31 -0.48
C ASN A 201 -13.30 26.80 -0.10
N GLY A 202 -12.22 27.59 -0.27
CA GLY A 202 -12.22 29.02 0.04
C GLY A 202 -12.26 29.34 1.54
N LYS A 203 -12.06 28.35 2.41
CA LYS A 203 -12.06 28.52 3.87
C LYS A 203 -10.79 27.95 4.47
N GLU A 204 -10.14 28.72 5.32
CA GLU A 204 -9.00 28.22 6.09
C GLU A 204 -9.48 27.17 7.11
N LYS A 205 -8.77 26.03 7.15
CA LYS A 205 -9.04 24.92 8.06
C LYS A 205 -7.78 24.50 8.79
N ILE A 206 -7.95 24.13 10.06
CA ILE A 206 -6.87 23.65 10.93
C ILE A 206 -6.75 22.13 10.81
N PHE A 207 -5.51 21.68 10.68
CA PHE A 207 -5.12 20.28 10.78
C PHE A 207 -4.10 20.13 11.90
N ILE A 208 -4.27 19.13 12.76
CA ILE A 208 -3.44 18.86 13.93
C ILE A 208 -2.60 17.62 13.70
N LYS A 209 -1.33 17.67 14.06
CA LYS A 209 -0.41 16.54 14.04
C LYS A 209 -0.85 15.44 15.00
N ASP A 210 -0.99 14.25 14.44
CA ASP A 210 -1.44 12.98 14.98
C ASP A 210 -0.23 12.26 15.55
N SER A 211 0.57 13.01 16.30
CA SER A 211 1.47 12.48 17.30
C SER A 211 0.66 12.23 18.56
N LEU A 212 0.94 11.12 19.26
CA LEU A 212 0.52 10.95 20.65
C LEU A 212 0.78 12.27 21.38
N VAL A 213 -0.22 12.77 22.11
CA VAL A 213 -0.06 13.92 23.01
C VAL A 213 1.25 13.71 23.75
N LYS A 214 2.16 14.69 23.74
CA LYS A 214 3.35 14.61 24.58
C LYS A 214 2.85 14.36 26.01
N ASP A 215 3.07 13.17 26.52
CA ASP A 215 2.92 12.91 27.95
C ASP A 215 3.89 13.87 28.63
N ASN A 216 3.33 14.89 29.27
CA ASN A 216 4.07 15.65 30.26
C ASN A 216 4.05 14.79 31.52
N SER A 217 4.97 13.82 31.57
CA SER A 217 5.51 13.34 32.85
C SER A 217 6.28 14.47 33.51
#